data_AF-A0A1G3X6E9-F1
#
_entry.id   AF-A0A1G3X6E9-F1
#
_cell.length_a   1.000
_cell.length_b   1.000
_cell.length_c   1.000
_cell.angle_alpha   90.00
_cell.angle_beta   90.00
_cell.angle_gamma   90.00
#
_symmetry.space_group_name_H-M   'P 1'
#
loop_
_entity.id
_entity.type
_entity.pdbx_description
1 polymer ?
#
loop_
_entity_poly.entity_id
_entity_poly.type
_entity_poly.pdbx_seq_one_letter_code
_entity_poly.pdbx_strand_id
1 'polypeptide(L)'
;MKSIQSLLKNDLKIPQSSRLVVSVSGGVDSMVLLHMLKQTSYELAVVHFNHLKRDQSLIEKDLVETYCKSFDIPFHYYTIKVKSGNFHHQAHLLREHYLNEVAKVYQTRYILTAHHADDLFENVLIKLTRGSNLLGYAGMQQVNETDSFSYIKPLLYHSKREILNYAHEQKVPFLDDESNEENAYLRNRYRHSVVPIMKQENDQLLEQIKQYHHQISDAFFFMREQTKLNVKNQRLNLNLFRTWHPALQDDAIAFLIESYELNISYELIQKIKRILLSNKPNVIYRLNKNHCFVKSYQDAFIKPLTDKDTTQILIHEGETRIGNMAIFTLLSKTIANTEEFTKLCYNKLAFPLILRHRTEGDQLAYSYGHKKLKKLLIDEKVPMDIRDKLWVLTDHDGTILWVQNHYLNQTLGQELTLYFKLKEVRKHA
;
A
#
# COMPACT_ATOMS: atom_id res chain seq x y z
N MET A 1 27.83 12.74 -21.62
CA MET A 1 26.93 12.01 -20.67
C MET A 1 27.74 10.94 -19.94
N LYS A 2 27.45 10.64 -18.66
CA LYS A 2 28.08 9.51 -17.94
C LYS A 2 27.76 8.19 -18.67
N SER A 3 28.64 7.19 -18.55
CA SER A 3 28.38 5.86 -19.10
C SER A 3 27.14 5.24 -18.43
N ILE A 4 26.09 4.97 -19.22
CA ILE A 4 24.87 4.31 -18.74
C ILE A 4 25.19 2.95 -18.11
N GLN A 5 26.23 2.27 -18.61
CA GLN A 5 26.69 1.00 -18.07
C GLN A 5 27.19 1.14 -16.63
N SER A 6 27.96 2.20 -16.35
CA SER A 6 28.41 2.50 -14.98
C SER A 6 27.23 2.80 -14.06
N LEU A 7 26.26 3.59 -14.52
CA LEU A 7 25.05 3.88 -13.73
C LEU A 7 24.30 2.59 -13.36
N LEU A 8 24.00 1.75 -14.35
CA LEU A 8 23.22 0.52 -14.12
C LEU A 8 23.99 -0.48 -13.23
N LYS A 9 25.29 -0.68 -13.49
CA LYS A 9 26.10 -1.68 -12.80
C LYS A 9 26.56 -1.24 -11.41
N ASN A 10 27.10 -0.02 -11.29
CA ASN A 10 27.79 0.41 -10.08
C ASN A 10 26.82 1.14 -9.13
N ASP A 11 26.04 2.07 -9.65
CA ASP A 11 25.18 2.92 -8.82
C ASP A 11 23.87 2.20 -8.48
N LEU A 12 23.23 1.58 -9.49
CA LEU A 12 21.95 0.87 -9.34
C LEU A 12 22.11 -0.63 -9.06
N LYS A 13 23.36 -1.15 -9.08
CA LYS A 13 23.69 -2.55 -8.76
C LYS A 13 22.87 -3.59 -9.53
N ILE A 14 22.53 -3.30 -10.78
CA ILE A 14 21.83 -4.24 -11.66
C ILE A 14 22.83 -5.30 -12.13
N PRO A 15 22.57 -6.60 -11.92
CA PRO A 15 23.49 -7.65 -12.31
C PRO A 15 23.77 -7.62 -13.81
N GLN A 16 25.05 -7.73 -14.17
CA GLN A 16 25.46 -7.80 -15.57
C GLN A 16 24.77 -9.00 -16.25
N SER A 17 24.35 -8.83 -17.51
CA SER A 17 23.51 -9.79 -18.25
C SER A 17 22.07 -9.95 -17.76
N SER A 18 21.58 -9.06 -16.89
CA SER A 18 20.13 -8.98 -16.63
C SER A 18 19.37 -8.61 -17.90
N ARG A 19 18.15 -9.12 -18.04
CA ARG A 19 17.20 -8.67 -19.05
C ARG A 19 16.58 -7.35 -18.65
N LEU A 20 16.43 -6.42 -19.58
CA LEU A 20 15.82 -5.11 -19.37
C LEU A 20 14.66 -4.92 -20.34
N VAL A 21 13.49 -4.61 -19.80
CA VAL A 21 12.35 -4.15 -20.63
C VAL A 21 12.47 -2.65 -20.81
N VAL A 22 12.48 -2.17 -22.06
CA VAL A 22 12.65 -0.75 -22.38
C VAL A 22 11.41 -0.21 -23.08
N SER A 23 10.77 0.81 -22.52
CA SER A 23 9.65 1.50 -23.17
C SER A 23 10.18 2.50 -24.19
N VAL A 24 9.85 2.33 -25.47
CA VAL A 24 10.35 3.17 -26.57
C VAL A 24 9.20 3.78 -27.37
N SER A 25 9.15 5.11 -27.46
CA SER A 25 8.11 5.83 -28.19
C SER A 25 8.49 6.19 -29.63
N GLY A 26 9.78 6.11 -30.00
CA GLY A 26 10.29 6.55 -31.30
C GLY A 26 10.78 8.00 -31.31
N GLY A 27 10.46 8.78 -30.27
CA GLY A 27 11.03 10.10 -30.03
C GLY A 27 12.48 10.02 -29.51
N VAL A 28 13.20 11.15 -29.64
CA VAL A 28 14.65 11.24 -29.39
C VAL A 28 15.09 10.67 -28.03
N ASP A 29 14.37 10.96 -26.94
CA ASP A 29 14.78 10.54 -25.60
C ASP A 29 14.84 9.01 -25.49
N SER A 30 13.80 8.36 -26.02
CA SER A 30 13.65 6.92 -25.98
C SER A 30 14.60 6.19 -26.92
N MET A 31 14.87 6.77 -28.09
CA MET A 31 15.83 6.22 -29.06
C MET A 31 17.26 6.37 -28.58
N VAL A 32 17.61 7.49 -27.94
CA VAL A 32 18.91 7.67 -27.28
C VAL A 32 19.09 6.67 -26.15
N LEU A 33 18.08 6.50 -25.29
CA LEU A 33 18.14 5.48 -24.23
C LEU A 33 18.39 4.09 -24.82
N LEU A 34 17.61 3.69 -25.82
CA LEU A 34 17.77 2.38 -26.48
C LEU A 34 19.17 2.23 -27.10
N HIS A 35 19.66 3.25 -27.79
CA HIS A 35 20.98 3.24 -28.40
C HIS A 35 22.10 3.07 -27.36
N MET A 36 22.04 3.81 -26.26
CA MET A 36 23.00 3.70 -25.16
C MET A 36 22.96 2.31 -24.52
N LEU A 37 21.77 1.75 -24.27
CA LEU A 37 21.60 0.42 -23.69
C LEU A 37 22.12 -0.68 -24.61
N LYS A 38 21.94 -0.55 -25.92
CA LYS A 38 22.42 -1.50 -26.93
C LYS A 38 23.96 -1.62 -26.93
N GLN A 39 24.68 -0.62 -26.43
CA GLN A 39 26.14 -0.66 -26.30
C GLN A 39 26.62 -1.40 -25.04
N THR A 40 25.70 -1.92 -24.22
CA THR A 40 26.00 -2.63 -22.98
C THR A 40 25.89 -4.15 -23.14
N SER A 41 26.14 -4.90 -22.06
CA SER A 41 25.99 -6.37 -22.02
C SER A 41 24.62 -6.83 -21.51
N TYR A 42 23.66 -5.93 -21.34
CA TYR A 42 22.31 -6.30 -20.92
C TYR A 42 21.49 -6.83 -22.10
N GLU A 43 20.69 -7.86 -21.84
CA GLU A 43 19.71 -8.35 -22.81
C GLU A 43 18.51 -7.41 -22.83
N LEU A 44 18.07 -6.97 -24.02
CA LEU A 44 17.02 -5.97 -24.14
C LEU A 44 15.74 -6.59 -24.69
N ALA A 45 14.60 -6.12 -24.21
CA ALA A 45 13.30 -6.32 -24.84
C ALA A 45 12.61 -4.96 -24.95
N VAL A 46 12.23 -4.54 -26.16
CA VAL A 46 11.62 -3.25 -26.41
C VAL A 46 10.10 -3.37 -26.43
N VAL A 47 9.42 -2.41 -25.80
CA VAL A 47 7.96 -2.28 -25.83
C VAL A 47 7.60 -0.91 -26.38
N HIS A 48 6.78 -0.91 -27.44
CA HIS A 48 6.25 0.29 -28.07
C HIS A 48 4.72 0.32 -27.98
N PHE A 49 4.18 1.52 -27.77
CA PHE A 49 2.75 1.74 -27.55
C PHE A 49 2.16 2.66 -28.62
N ASN A 50 1.18 2.15 -29.36
CA ASN A 50 0.38 2.97 -30.26
C ASN A 50 -0.91 3.43 -29.55
N HIS A 51 -1.09 4.74 -29.43
CA HIS A 51 -2.27 5.36 -28.82
C HIS A 51 -3.44 5.60 -29.80
N LEU A 52 -3.31 5.16 -31.06
CA LEU A 52 -4.30 5.28 -32.15
C LEU A 52 -4.79 6.71 -32.42
N LYS A 53 -3.94 7.71 -32.20
CA LYS A 53 -4.34 9.10 -32.36
C LYS A 53 -4.09 9.66 -33.75
N ARG A 54 -3.11 9.15 -34.49
CA ARG A 54 -2.64 9.73 -35.76
C ARG A 54 -2.01 8.66 -36.67
N ASP A 55 -1.94 8.95 -37.96
CA ASP A 55 -1.22 8.13 -38.95
C ASP A 55 0.29 8.06 -38.66
N GLN A 56 0.86 9.09 -38.00
CA GLN A 56 2.25 9.15 -37.55
C GLN A 56 2.67 7.96 -36.66
N SER A 57 1.72 7.36 -35.94
CA SER A 57 1.99 6.20 -35.08
C SER A 57 2.40 4.94 -35.86
N LEU A 58 2.14 4.87 -37.16
CA LEU A 58 2.68 3.81 -38.02
C LEU A 58 4.16 4.05 -38.33
N ILE A 59 4.54 5.30 -38.61
CA ILE A 59 5.94 5.69 -38.88
C ILE A 59 6.80 5.50 -37.63
N GLU A 60 6.28 5.87 -36.45
CA GLU A 60 6.93 5.63 -35.16
C GLU A 60 7.18 4.14 -34.92
N LYS A 61 6.17 3.30 -35.16
CA LYS A 61 6.30 1.86 -35.06
C LYS A 61 7.39 1.35 -36.01
N ASP A 62 7.32 1.71 -37.28
CA ASP A 62 8.22 1.19 -38.32
C ASP A 62 9.68 1.58 -38.04
N LEU A 63 9.91 2.80 -37.54
CA LEU A 63 11.24 3.23 -37.10
C LEU A 63 11.76 2.33 -35.97
N VAL A 64 10.98 2.16 -34.89
CA VAL A 64 11.43 1.40 -33.71
C VAL A 64 11.58 -0.08 -34.04
N GLU A 65 10.64 -0.65 -34.80
CA GLU A 65 10.67 -2.04 -35.24
C GLU A 65 11.90 -2.32 -36.12
N THR A 66 12.18 -1.45 -37.09
CA THR A 66 13.36 -1.57 -37.97
C THR A 66 14.66 -1.46 -37.18
N TYR A 67 14.72 -0.52 -36.23
CA TYR A 67 15.87 -0.38 -35.34
C TYR A 67 16.09 -1.61 -34.47
N CYS A 68 15.02 -2.20 -33.92
CA CYS A 68 15.14 -3.40 -33.10
C CYS A 68 15.59 -4.60 -33.95
N LYS A 69 15.04 -4.76 -35.16
CA LYS A 69 15.43 -5.82 -36.11
C LYS A 69 16.89 -5.75 -36.51
N SER A 70 17.44 -4.56 -36.76
CA SER A 70 18.84 -4.41 -37.18
C SER A 70 19.86 -4.79 -36.10
N PHE A 71 19.42 -4.88 -34.84
CA PHE A 71 20.26 -5.25 -33.69
C PHE A 71 19.81 -6.52 -32.98
N ASP A 72 18.91 -7.30 -33.58
CA ASP A 72 18.34 -8.54 -33.01
C ASP A 72 17.73 -8.35 -31.60
N ILE A 73 17.03 -7.23 -31.42
CA ILE A 73 16.35 -6.89 -30.16
C ILE A 73 14.88 -7.31 -30.28
N PRO A 74 14.35 -8.15 -29.37
CA PRO A 74 12.93 -8.46 -29.31
C PRO A 74 12.05 -7.21 -29.21
N PHE A 75 11.05 -7.12 -30.09
CA PHE A 75 10.15 -5.97 -30.20
C PHE A 75 8.70 -6.38 -29.91
N HIS A 76 8.08 -5.70 -28.95
CA HIS A 76 6.69 -5.88 -28.54
C HIS A 76 5.87 -4.64 -28.86
N TYR A 77 4.77 -4.84 -29.57
CA TYR A 77 3.90 -3.75 -30.01
C TYR A 77 2.51 -3.90 -29.40
N TYR A 78 2.06 -2.88 -28.68
CA TYR A 78 0.72 -2.85 -28.09
C TYR A 78 -0.07 -1.64 -28.52
N THR A 79 -1.35 -1.85 -28.74
CA THR A 79 -2.31 -0.80 -29.07
C THR A 79 -3.12 -0.42 -27.84
N ILE A 80 -3.10 0.85 -27.45
CA ILE A 80 -3.78 1.37 -26.27
C ILE A 80 -5.09 2.01 -26.68
N LYS A 81 -6.18 1.29 -26.41
CA LYS A 81 -7.56 1.79 -26.55
C LYS A 81 -8.08 2.22 -25.18
N VAL A 82 -8.23 3.52 -25.00
CA VAL A 82 -8.83 4.11 -23.79
C VAL A 82 -10.34 4.22 -24.00
N LYS A 83 -11.14 3.73 -23.05
CA LYS A 83 -12.58 3.97 -23.02
C LYS A 83 -12.83 5.36 -22.41
N SER A 84 -13.75 6.14 -22.97
CA SER A 84 -14.12 7.52 -22.56
C SER A 84 -13.81 7.87 -21.09
N GLY A 85 -13.11 9.00 -20.84
CA GLY A 85 -12.73 9.44 -19.49
C GLY A 85 -11.34 10.09 -19.44
N ASN A 86 -10.66 10.02 -18.28
CA ASN A 86 -9.30 10.55 -18.11
C ASN A 86 -8.28 9.72 -18.91
N PHE A 87 -8.07 10.12 -20.16
CA PHE A 87 -7.26 9.39 -21.14
C PHE A 87 -5.84 9.12 -20.66
N HIS A 88 -5.17 10.12 -20.10
CA HIS A 88 -3.77 9.97 -19.68
C HIS A 88 -3.60 8.99 -18.53
N HIS A 89 -4.49 9.03 -17.53
CA HIS A 89 -4.42 8.10 -16.41
C HIS A 89 -4.66 6.67 -16.87
N GLN A 90 -5.71 6.43 -17.66
CA GLN A 90 -6.01 5.10 -18.19
C GLN A 90 -4.91 4.59 -19.14
N ALA A 91 -4.39 5.45 -20.02
CA ALA A 91 -3.28 5.09 -20.90
C ALA A 91 -2.00 4.79 -20.13
N HIS A 92 -1.73 5.49 -19.01
CA HIS A 92 -0.61 5.17 -18.14
C HIS A 92 -0.77 3.79 -17.49
N LEU A 93 -1.94 3.50 -16.91
CA LEU A 93 -2.22 2.19 -16.32
C LEU A 93 -2.12 1.04 -17.33
N LEU A 94 -2.59 1.25 -18.56
CA LEU A 94 -2.46 0.25 -19.63
C LEU A 94 -1.00 0.03 -20.05
N ARG A 95 -0.20 1.10 -20.15
CA ARG A 95 1.25 0.96 -20.41
C ARG A 95 1.93 0.18 -19.30
N GLU A 96 1.65 0.52 -18.05
CA GLU A 96 2.20 -0.18 -16.88
C GLU A 96 1.83 -1.67 -16.90
N HIS A 97 0.55 -1.98 -17.18
CA HIS A 97 0.08 -3.36 -17.31
C HIS A 97 0.88 -4.14 -18.36
N TYR A 98 0.98 -3.63 -19.59
CA TYR A 98 1.71 -4.33 -20.65
C TYR A 98 3.23 -4.41 -20.40
N LEU A 99 3.84 -3.37 -19.82
CA LEU A 99 5.25 -3.43 -19.41
C LEU A 99 5.48 -4.54 -18.38
N ASN A 100 4.60 -4.66 -17.39
CA ASN A 100 4.66 -5.71 -16.37
C ASN A 100 4.46 -7.11 -16.99
N GLU A 101 3.53 -7.27 -17.94
CA GLU A 101 3.32 -8.55 -18.62
C GLU A 101 4.55 -8.97 -19.43
N VAL A 102 5.15 -8.05 -20.19
CA VAL A 102 6.41 -8.33 -20.91
C VAL A 102 7.52 -8.65 -19.90
N ALA A 103 7.65 -7.89 -18.81
CA ALA A 103 8.67 -8.14 -17.79
C ALA A 103 8.55 -9.55 -17.17
N LYS A 104 7.31 -10.05 -16.95
CA LYS A 104 7.07 -11.44 -16.51
C LYS A 104 7.53 -12.46 -17.54
N VAL A 105 7.21 -12.27 -18.83
CA VAL A 105 7.62 -13.17 -19.92
C VAL A 105 9.14 -13.28 -20.00
N TYR A 106 9.84 -12.15 -19.86
CA TYR A 106 11.30 -12.11 -19.90
C TYR A 106 11.95 -12.46 -18.55
N GLN A 107 11.16 -12.74 -17.51
CA GLN A 107 11.63 -13.06 -16.16
C GLN A 107 12.57 -11.99 -15.60
N THR A 108 12.22 -10.72 -15.82
CA THR A 108 12.96 -9.59 -15.28
C THR A 108 12.08 -8.71 -14.42
N ARG A 109 12.70 -8.07 -13.44
CA ARG A 109 12.08 -7.01 -12.66
C ARG A 109 12.38 -5.61 -13.21
N TYR A 110 13.29 -5.46 -14.15
CA TYR A 110 13.82 -4.14 -14.55
C TYR A 110 13.09 -3.58 -15.76
N ILE A 111 12.41 -2.44 -15.56
CA ILE A 111 11.66 -1.73 -16.60
C ILE A 111 12.23 -0.31 -16.73
N LEU A 112 12.69 0.07 -17.92
CA LEU A 112 13.39 1.32 -18.17
C LEU A 112 12.54 2.28 -19.02
N THR A 113 12.57 3.56 -18.65
CA THR A 113 11.93 4.66 -19.39
C THR A 113 12.87 5.84 -19.56
N ALA A 114 12.66 6.63 -20.61
CA ALA A 114 13.57 7.70 -21.03
C ALA A 114 13.24 9.09 -20.45
N HIS A 115 12.68 9.15 -19.23
CA HIS A 115 12.45 10.43 -18.58
C HIS A 115 13.76 11.14 -18.24
N HIS A 116 13.77 12.46 -18.37
CA HIS A 116 14.98 13.29 -18.26
C HIS A 116 14.82 14.47 -17.28
N ALA A 117 15.86 15.31 -17.13
CA ALA A 117 15.90 16.35 -16.10
C ALA A 117 14.83 17.44 -16.29
N ASP A 118 14.48 17.77 -17.53
CA ASP A 118 13.39 18.69 -17.82
C ASP A 118 12.02 18.10 -17.45
N ASP A 119 11.82 16.79 -17.66
CA ASP A 119 10.61 16.11 -17.19
C ASP A 119 10.50 16.12 -15.67
N LEU A 120 11.64 15.95 -14.98
CA LEU A 120 11.72 16.09 -13.52
C LEU A 120 11.30 17.50 -13.10
N PHE A 121 11.82 18.53 -13.76
CA PHE A 121 11.46 19.91 -13.47
C PHE A 121 9.96 20.19 -13.67
N GLU A 122 9.40 19.77 -14.81
CA GLU A 122 7.96 19.83 -15.05
C GLU A 122 7.16 19.13 -13.95
N ASN A 123 7.61 17.94 -13.53
CA ASN A 123 6.94 17.16 -12.50
C ASN A 123 6.94 17.86 -11.15
N VAL A 124 8.08 18.44 -10.75
CA VAL A 124 8.20 19.25 -9.52
C VAL A 124 7.20 20.40 -9.55
N LEU A 125 7.14 21.19 -10.63
CA LEU A 125 6.21 22.32 -10.75
C LEU A 125 4.73 21.90 -10.69
N ILE A 126 4.38 20.81 -11.38
CA ILE A 126 3.02 20.25 -11.35
C ILE A 126 2.66 19.78 -9.95
N LYS A 127 3.59 19.14 -9.23
CA LYS A 127 3.38 18.63 -7.87
C LYS A 127 3.28 19.74 -6.84
N LEU A 128 4.06 20.81 -6.99
CA LEU A 128 3.93 22.03 -6.19
C LEU A 128 2.54 22.66 -6.37
N THR A 129 2.03 22.71 -7.60
CA THR A 129 0.75 23.35 -7.91
C THR A 129 -0.45 22.53 -7.44
N ARG A 130 -0.38 21.19 -7.52
CA ARG A 130 -1.47 20.30 -7.10
C ARG A 130 -1.44 19.96 -5.61
N GLY A 131 -0.32 20.20 -4.94
CA GLY A 131 -0.02 19.63 -3.63
C GLY A 131 0.38 18.16 -3.73
N SER A 132 1.28 17.75 -2.84
CA SER A 132 1.78 16.38 -2.75
C SER A 132 2.28 16.07 -1.33
N ASN A 133 2.69 14.82 -1.08
CA ASN A 133 3.55 14.48 0.06
C ASN A 133 5.01 14.93 -0.19
N LEU A 134 5.85 14.85 0.85
CA LEU A 134 7.24 15.31 0.80
C LEU A 134 8.02 14.70 -0.38
N LEU A 135 7.99 13.37 -0.54
CA LEU A 135 8.65 12.72 -1.67
C LEU A 135 8.12 13.19 -3.03
N GLY A 136 6.81 13.37 -3.15
CA GLY A 136 6.22 13.82 -4.42
C GLY A 136 6.56 15.27 -4.75
N TYR A 137 6.92 16.12 -3.78
CA TYR A 137 7.50 17.45 -4.08
C TYR A 137 8.91 17.36 -4.65
N ALA A 138 9.68 16.33 -4.31
CA ALA A 138 10.96 16.06 -4.98
C ALA A 138 10.78 15.68 -6.47
N GLY A 139 9.55 15.40 -6.91
CA GLY A 139 9.26 14.97 -8.27
C GLY A 139 9.46 13.47 -8.45
N MET A 140 9.72 13.06 -9.70
CA MET A 140 9.87 11.64 -10.03
C MET A 140 11.23 11.10 -9.57
N GLN A 141 11.25 9.87 -9.06
CA GLN A 141 12.47 9.21 -8.59
C GLN A 141 13.17 8.44 -9.71
N GLN A 142 14.51 8.34 -9.62
CA GLN A 142 15.33 7.60 -10.59
C GLN A 142 14.97 6.12 -10.63
N VAL A 143 14.68 5.55 -9.46
CA VAL A 143 14.16 4.20 -9.30
C VAL A 143 12.87 4.28 -8.51
N ASN A 144 11.83 3.61 -9.01
CA ASN A 144 10.60 3.36 -8.27
C ASN A 144 10.42 1.85 -8.14
N GLU A 145 10.44 1.35 -6.91
CA GLU A 145 10.31 -0.08 -6.62
C GLU A 145 8.88 -0.42 -6.21
N THR A 146 8.38 -1.49 -6.82
CA THR A 146 7.17 -2.20 -6.40
C THR A 146 7.58 -3.59 -5.91
N ASP A 147 6.64 -4.35 -5.33
CA ASP A 147 6.91 -5.71 -4.86
C ASP A 147 7.48 -6.63 -5.96
N SER A 148 7.12 -6.38 -7.23
CA SER A 148 7.49 -7.24 -8.38
C SER A 148 8.48 -6.59 -9.36
N PHE A 149 8.45 -5.27 -9.52
CA PHE A 149 9.18 -4.56 -10.57
C PHE A 149 9.89 -3.30 -10.06
N SER A 150 10.99 -2.96 -10.72
CA SER A 150 11.79 -1.75 -10.50
C SER A 150 11.76 -0.90 -11.78
N TYR A 151 11.09 0.25 -11.71
CA TYR A 151 10.97 1.21 -12.79
C TYR A 151 12.11 2.23 -12.75
N ILE A 152 13.00 2.18 -13.74
CA ILE A 152 14.26 2.93 -13.77
C ILE A 152 14.21 4.02 -14.84
N LYS A 153 14.75 5.19 -14.51
CA LYS A 153 14.88 6.35 -15.41
C LYS A 153 16.36 6.70 -15.57
N PRO A 154 17.11 6.00 -16.44
CA PRO A 154 18.56 6.21 -16.53
C PRO A 154 18.93 7.64 -16.95
N LEU A 155 18.07 8.30 -17.71
CA LEU A 155 18.28 9.65 -18.22
C LEU A 155 17.82 10.76 -17.28
N LEU A 156 17.33 10.45 -16.07
CA LEU A 156 16.65 11.43 -15.20
C LEU A 156 17.49 12.67 -14.89
N TYR A 157 18.80 12.54 -14.83
CA TYR A 157 19.73 13.64 -14.52
C TYR A 157 20.46 14.20 -15.76
N HIS A 158 19.99 13.86 -16.96
CA HIS A 158 20.46 14.44 -18.22
C HIS A 158 19.43 15.43 -18.76
N SER A 159 19.89 16.57 -19.26
CA SER A 159 19.04 17.57 -19.89
C SER A 159 18.62 17.13 -21.29
N LYS A 160 17.48 17.65 -21.77
CA LYS A 160 17.02 17.47 -23.14
C LYS A 160 18.08 17.88 -24.17
N ARG A 161 18.84 18.94 -23.88
CA ARG A 161 19.93 19.43 -24.72
C ARG A 161 21.07 18.40 -24.84
N GLU A 162 21.49 17.79 -23.73
CA GLU A 162 22.52 16.74 -23.78
C GLU A 162 22.05 15.52 -24.58
N ILE A 163 20.77 15.14 -24.42
CA ILE A 163 20.17 14.03 -25.17
C ILE A 163 20.15 14.31 -26.67
N LEU A 164 19.73 15.52 -27.07
CA LEU A 164 19.75 15.95 -28.48
C LEU A 164 21.17 15.96 -29.06
N ASN A 165 22.13 16.54 -28.34
CA ASN A 165 23.53 16.56 -28.78
C ASN A 165 24.06 15.14 -28.99
N TYR A 166 23.79 14.23 -28.06
CA TYR A 166 24.18 12.82 -28.19
C TYR A 166 23.51 12.18 -29.42
N ALA A 167 22.22 12.42 -29.64
CA ALA A 167 21.50 11.88 -30.80
C ALA A 167 22.14 12.34 -32.12
N HIS A 168 22.51 13.61 -32.23
CA HIS A 168 23.17 14.16 -33.42
C HIS A 168 24.60 13.62 -33.60
N GLU A 169 25.40 13.60 -32.53
CA GLU A 169 26.79 13.12 -32.55
C GLU A 169 26.87 11.63 -32.93
N GLN A 170 25.98 10.80 -32.37
CA GLN A 170 25.93 9.36 -32.62
C GLN A 170 25.02 8.98 -33.79
N LYS A 171 24.41 9.97 -34.47
CA LYS A 171 23.48 9.79 -35.59
C LYS A 171 22.36 8.80 -35.26
N VAL A 172 21.80 8.91 -34.06
CA VAL A 172 20.68 8.08 -33.61
C VAL A 172 19.45 8.47 -34.43
N PRO A 173 18.75 7.53 -35.09
CA PRO A 173 17.51 7.84 -35.80
C PRO A 173 16.38 8.05 -34.78
N PHE A 174 15.64 9.13 -34.94
CA PHE A 174 14.45 9.45 -34.15
C PHE A 174 13.46 10.24 -35.00
N LEU A 175 12.20 10.29 -34.58
CA LEU A 175 11.20 11.18 -35.17
C LEU A 175 11.07 12.45 -34.32
N ASP A 176 10.92 13.58 -35.01
CA ASP A 176 10.57 14.82 -34.35
C ASP A 176 9.14 14.74 -33.83
N ASP A 177 8.99 15.05 -32.54
CA ASP A 177 7.74 14.90 -31.81
C ASP A 177 6.88 16.16 -32.07
N GLU A 178 6.22 16.23 -33.23
CA GLU A 178 5.25 17.29 -33.59
C GLU A 178 4.00 17.29 -32.67
N SER A 179 3.91 16.34 -31.74
CA SER A 179 2.76 16.09 -30.86
C SER A 179 2.53 17.12 -29.74
N ASN A 180 3.43 18.08 -29.56
CA ASN A 180 3.39 19.00 -28.41
C ASN A 180 2.44 20.21 -28.57
N GLU A 181 1.83 20.41 -29.74
CA GLU A 181 1.02 21.60 -30.08
C GLU A 181 -0.36 21.70 -29.37
N GLU A 182 -0.85 20.65 -28.71
CA GLU A 182 -2.13 20.74 -27.98
C GLU A 182 -1.94 21.38 -26.59
N ASN A 183 -2.13 22.71 -26.54
CA ASN A 183 -2.19 23.56 -25.34
C ASN A 183 -3.27 23.18 -24.29
N ALA A 184 -3.98 22.07 -24.47
CA ALA A 184 -5.09 21.66 -23.60
C ALA A 184 -4.64 21.00 -22.27
N TYR A 185 -3.40 20.54 -22.17
CA TYR A 185 -2.94 19.74 -21.02
C TYR A 185 -2.01 20.51 -20.08
N LEU A 186 -2.20 20.30 -18.77
CA LEU A 186 -1.43 20.97 -17.71
C LEU A 186 0.09 20.85 -17.93
N ARG A 187 0.58 19.65 -18.31
CA ARG A 187 2.01 19.41 -18.53
C ARG A 187 2.57 20.22 -19.71
N ASN A 188 1.86 20.23 -20.84
CA ASN A 188 2.25 21.01 -22.02
C ASN A 188 2.30 22.50 -21.69
N ARG A 189 1.34 23.01 -20.91
CA ARG A 189 1.37 24.40 -20.43
C ARG A 189 2.62 24.73 -19.62
N TYR A 190 3.05 23.86 -18.69
CA TYR A 190 4.32 24.10 -17.98
C TYR A 190 5.50 24.06 -18.94
N ARG A 191 5.57 23.06 -19.82
CA ARG A 191 6.66 22.86 -20.77
C ARG A 191 6.86 24.03 -21.73
N HIS A 192 5.78 24.59 -22.28
CA HIS A 192 5.84 25.64 -23.30
C HIS A 192 5.78 27.06 -22.73
N SER A 193 5.14 27.26 -21.57
CA SER A 193 4.90 28.60 -21.05
C SER A 193 5.68 28.93 -19.78
N VAL A 194 5.94 27.96 -18.88
CA VAL A 194 6.54 28.25 -17.56
C VAL A 194 8.02 27.88 -17.52
N VAL A 195 8.35 26.66 -17.93
CA VAL A 195 9.73 26.14 -17.94
C VAL A 195 10.67 27.03 -18.75
N PRO A 196 10.31 27.52 -19.96
CA PRO A 196 11.21 28.37 -20.74
C PRO A 196 11.51 29.70 -20.05
N ILE A 197 10.50 30.35 -19.45
CA ILE A 197 10.67 31.60 -18.72
C ILE A 197 11.61 31.39 -17.53
N MET A 198 11.40 30.34 -16.72
CA MET A 198 12.27 30.09 -15.58
C MET A 198 13.72 29.77 -15.99
N LYS A 199 13.92 29.09 -17.13
CA LYS A 199 15.27 28.84 -17.65
C LYS A 199 15.99 30.11 -18.10
N GLN A 200 15.26 31.14 -18.56
CA GLN A 200 15.86 32.43 -18.90
C GLN A 200 16.40 33.17 -17.66
N GLU A 201 15.81 32.94 -16.48
CA GLU A 201 16.26 33.54 -15.23
C GLU A 201 17.59 32.92 -14.72
N ASN A 202 17.87 31.66 -15.07
CA ASN A 202 19.05 30.96 -14.60
C ASN A 202 19.47 29.81 -15.55
N ASP A 203 20.61 29.97 -16.22
CA ASP A 203 21.19 28.95 -17.10
C ASP A 203 21.54 27.64 -16.37
N GLN A 204 21.75 27.69 -15.06
CA GLN A 204 22.02 26.53 -14.20
C GLN A 204 20.76 25.96 -13.54
N LEU A 205 19.56 26.40 -13.93
CA LEU A 205 18.31 26.00 -13.27
C LEU A 205 18.13 24.49 -13.18
N LEU A 206 18.49 23.73 -14.22
CA LEU A 206 18.34 22.27 -14.18
C LEU A 206 19.26 21.62 -13.12
N GLU A 207 20.45 22.17 -12.86
CA GLU A 207 21.31 21.69 -11.78
C GLU A 207 20.72 22.03 -10.41
N GLN A 208 20.14 23.22 -10.25
CA GLN A 208 19.42 23.62 -9.03
C GLN A 208 18.22 22.70 -8.76
N ILE A 209 17.49 22.30 -9.81
CA ILE A 209 16.37 21.36 -9.68
C ILE A 209 16.85 19.95 -9.30
N LYS A 210 17.98 19.47 -9.84
CA LYS A 210 18.57 18.19 -9.41
C LYS A 210 18.97 18.25 -7.93
N GLN A 211 19.61 19.34 -7.49
CA GLN A 211 19.98 19.52 -6.08
C GLN A 211 18.74 19.55 -5.18
N TYR A 212 17.70 20.30 -5.56
CA TYR A 212 16.43 20.34 -4.85
C TYR A 212 15.79 18.94 -4.75
N HIS A 213 15.75 18.20 -5.86
CA HIS A 213 15.25 16.83 -5.90
C HIS A 213 16.00 15.92 -4.93
N HIS A 214 17.34 15.95 -4.96
CA HIS A 214 18.16 15.12 -4.08
C HIS A 214 17.94 15.46 -2.60
N GLN A 215 17.99 16.74 -2.23
CA GLN A 215 17.82 17.16 -0.83
C GLN A 215 16.47 16.73 -0.24
N ILE A 216 15.38 16.90 -0.99
CA ILE A 216 14.05 16.49 -0.51
C ILE A 216 13.93 14.96 -0.47
N SER A 217 14.45 14.27 -1.49
CA SER A 217 14.41 12.81 -1.54
C SER A 217 15.21 12.20 -0.38
N ASP A 218 16.42 12.68 -0.12
CA ASP A 218 17.28 12.21 0.97
C ASP A 218 16.64 12.45 2.34
N ALA A 219 16.08 13.66 2.55
CA ALA A 219 15.34 13.98 3.78
C ALA A 219 14.13 13.05 3.98
N PHE A 220 13.39 12.76 2.91
CA PHE A 220 12.27 11.83 2.96
C PHE A 220 12.73 10.40 3.26
N PHE A 221 13.76 9.89 2.58
CA PHE A 221 14.22 8.52 2.77
C PHE A 221 14.79 8.32 4.17
N PHE A 222 15.57 9.27 4.70
CA PHE A 222 16.00 9.24 6.09
C PHE A 222 14.82 9.18 7.06
N MET A 223 13.83 10.06 6.89
CA MET A 223 12.62 10.06 7.72
C MET A 223 11.86 8.73 7.62
N ARG A 224 11.73 8.18 6.41
CA ARG A 224 11.04 6.92 6.14
C ARG A 224 11.75 5.73 6.78
N GLU A 225 13.08 5.71 6.78
CA GLU A 225 13.88 4.71 7.48
C GLU A 225 13.64 4.77 8.99
N GLN A 226 13.66 5.98 9.57
CA GLN A 226 13.33 6.16 10.99
C GLN A 226 11.92 5.67 11.31
N THR A 227 10.94 5.93 10.44
CA THR A 227 9.57 5.43 10.58
C THR A 227 9.56 3.90 10.59
N LYS A 228 10.19 3.25 9.60
CA LYS A 228 10.22 1.79 9.48
C LYS A 228 10.86 1.09 10.69
N LEU A 229 11.88 1.70 11.31
CA LEU A 229 12.51 1.17 12.53
C LEU A 229 11.56 1.19 13.75
N ASN A 230 10.68 2.19 13.80
CA ASN A 230 9.81 2.42 14.94
C ASN A 230 8.40 1.79 14.80
N VAL A 231 7.92 1.61 13.58
CA VAL A 231 6.63 0.97 13.28
C VAL A 231 6.80 -0.54 13.14
N LYS A 232 6.23 -1.30 14.07
CA LYS A 232 6.33 -2.78 14.06
C LYS A 232 4.99 -3.40 13.71
N ASN A 233 5.00 -4.42 12.85
CA ASN A 233 3.81 -5.17 12.43
C ASN A 233 2.65 -4.27 11.93
N GLN A 234 2.97 -3.17 11.24
CA GLN A 234 2.00 -2.17 10.79
C GLN A 234 1.14 -1.59 11.94
N ARG A 235 1.71 -1.51 13.14
CA ARG A 235 1.09 -0.89 14.32
C ARG A 235 1.97 0.22 14.88
N LEU A 236 1.33 1.29 15.32
CA LEU A 236 1.94 2.41 16.05
C LEU A 236 1.70 2.24 17.54
N ASN A 237 2.78 2.35 18.33
CA ASN A 237 2.68 2.52 19.77
C ASN A 237 2.52 4.02 20.08
N LEU A 238 1.38 4.41 20.65
CA LEU A 238 1.03 5.82 20.87
C LEU A 238 1.78 6.48 22.03
N ASN A 239 2.38 5.71 22.95
CA ASN A 239 3.28 6.28 23.95
C ASN A 239 4.56 6.80 23.27
N LEU A 240 5.14 6.00 22.36
CA LEU A 240 6.31 6.39 21.59
C LEU A 240 5.97 7.46 20.55
N PHE A 241 4.86 7.28 19.81
CA PHE A 241 4.42 8.22 18.78
C PHE A 241 4.33 9.66 19.28
N ARG A 242 3.86 9.87 20.52
CA ARG A 242 3.74 11.21 21.13
C ARG A 242 5.08 11.89 21.39
N THR A 243 6.17 11.14 21.53
CA THR A 243 7.52 11.69 21.74
C THR A 243 8.26 11.97 20.43
N TRP A 244 7.76 11.46 19.30
CA TRP A 244 8.38 11.65 18.00
C TRP A 244 8.24 13.08 17.49
N HIS A 245 9.20 13.51 16.67
CA HIS A 245 9.13 14.76 15.94
C HIS A 245 7.86 14.80 15.05
N PRO A 246 7.20 15.97 14.88
CA PRO A 246 5.97 16.08 14.08
C PRO A 246 6.08 15.54 12.66
N ALA A 247 7.26 15.66 12.02
CA ALA A 247 7.51 15.09 10.69
C ALA A 247 7.45 13.56 10.69
N LEU A 248 8.04 12.92 11.70
CA LEU A 248 8.02 11.46 11.84
C LEU A 248 6.62 10.94 12.18
N GLN A 249 5.84 11.72 12.94
CA GLN A 249 4.43 11.42 13.18
C GLN A 249 3.61 11.42 11.88
N ASP A 250 3.82 12.43 11.03
CA ASP A 250 3.13 12.56 9.75
C ASP A 250 3.54 11.42 8.79
N ASP A 251 4.83 11.11 8.71
CA ASP A 251 5.32 10.00 7.87
C ASP A 251 4.89 8.63 8.38
N ALA A 252 4.83 8.40 9.70
CA ALA A 252 4.33 7.14 10.25
C ALA A 252 2.86 6.88 9.90
N ILE A 253 2.04 7.93 9.88
CA ILE A 253 0.66 7.84 9.40
C ILE A 253 0.63 7.56 7.90
N ALA A 254 1.43 8.30 7.11
CA ALA A 254 1.51 8.10 5.67
C ALA A 254 1.95 6.67 5.32
N PHE A 255 3.00 6.17 5.99
CA PHE A 255 3.55 4.83 5.83
C PHE A 255 2.49 3.74 6.07
N LEU A 256 1.69 3.87 7.14
CA LEU A 256 0.59 2.92 7.37
C LEU A 256 -0.46 2.98 6.26
N ILE A 257 -0.83 4.16 5.78
CA ILE A 257 -1.85 4.27 4.73
C ILE A 257 -1.32 3.72 3.39
N GLU A 258 -0.07 4.01 3.06
CA GLU A 258 0.66 3.51 1.89
C GLU A 258 0.76 1.98 1.89
N SER A 259 0.99 1.34 3.05
CA SER A 259 1.10 -0.12 3.13
C SER A 259 -0.20 -0.87 2.82
N TYR A 260 -1.31 -0.15 2.65
CA TYR A 260 -2.61 -0.69 2.22
C TYR A 260 -3.01 -0.17 0.83
N GLU A 261 -2.06 0.40 0.07
CA GLU A 261 -2.27 0.96 -1.27
C GLU A 261 -3.38 2.01 -1.33
N LEU A 262 -3.55 2.77 -0.24
CA LEU A 262 -4.59 3.78 -0.11
C LEU A 262 -4.05 5.16 -0.50
N ASN A 263 -4.93 5.97 -1.12
CA ASN A 263 -4.60 7.35 -1.45
C ASN A 263 -4.41 8.21 -0.20
N ILE A 264 -3.35 9.00 -0.21
CA ILE A 264 -2.98 9.90 0.88
C ILE A 264 -3.23 11.35 0.48
N SER A 265 -3.69 12.15 1.44
CA SER A 265 -3.68 13.60 1.35
C SER A 265 -3.13 14.20 2.64
N TYR A 266 -2.59 15.42 2.55
CA TYR A 266 -2.14 16.16 3.73
C TYR A 266 -3.27 16.30 4.76
N GLU A 267 -4.48 16.64 4.32
CA GLU A 267 -5.65 16.78 5.18
C GLU A 267 -5.99 15.47 5.92
N LEU A 268 -5.89 14.33 5.23
CA LEU A 268 -6.12 13.02 5.82
C LEU A 268 -5.09 12.73 6.92
N ILE A 269 -3.79 12.94 6.64
CA ILE A 269 -2.72 12.77 7.63
C ILE A 269 -2.99 13.63 8.86
N GLN A 270 -3.25 14.93 8.68
CA GLN A 270 -3.50 15.84 9.79
C GLN A 270 -4.77 15.48 10.58
N LYS A 271 -5.79 14.92 9.91
CA LYS A 271 -7.00 14.43 10.58
C LYS A 271 -6.73 13.20 11.43
N ILE A 272 -6.00 12.21 10.90
CA ILE A 272 -5.60 11.02 11.65
C ILE A 272 -4.69 11.41 12.82
N LYS A 273 -3.73 12.31 12.61
CA LYS A 273 -2.85 12.82 13.68
C LYS A 273 -3.63 13.41 14.84
N ARG A 274 -4.63 14.26 14.56
CA ARG A 274 -5.53 14.81 15.59
C ARG A 274 -6.26 13.70 16.35
N ILE A 275 -6.73 12.65 15.67
CA ILE A 275 -7.35 11.48 16.31
C ILE A 275 -6.36 10.77 17.24
N LEU A 276 -5.15 10.49 16.76
CA LEU A 276 -4.10 9.80 17.53
C LEU A 276 -3.71 10.56 18.78
N LEU A 277 -3.54 11.89 18.67
CA LEU A 277 -3.13 12.74 19.79
C LEU A 277 -4.26 13.05 20.78
N SER A 278 -5.53 12.87 20.38
CA SER A 278 -6.68 13.12 21.26
C SER A 278 -6.69 12.28 22.55
N ASN A 279 -7.49 12.69 23.53
CA ASN A 279 -7.67 11.97 24.79
C ASN A 279 -8.64 10.79 24.69
N LYS A 280 -9.33 10.63 23.55
CA LYS A 280 -10.25 9.51 23.34
C LYS A 280 -9.44 8.22 23.17
N PRO A 281 -9.61 7.19 24.03
CA PRO A 281 -8.79 5.98 23.99
C PRO A 281 -9.14 5.10 22.79
N ASN A 282 -10.41 5.08 22.37
CA ASN A 282 -10.87 4.25 21.25
C ASN A 282 -11.54 5.13 20.20
N VAL A 283 -11.03 5.11 18.97
CA VAL A 283 -11.59 5.83 17.83
C VAL A 283 -11.42 4.99 16.57
N ILE A 284 -12.47 4.89 15.76
CA ILE A 284 -12.40 4.30 14.42
C ILE A 284 -12.67 5.42 13.41
N TYR A 285 -11.79 5.55 12.44
CA TYR A 285 -11.94 6.45 11.31
C TYR A 285 -12.04 5.66 10.01
N ARG A 286 -13.12 5.83 9.25
CA ARG A 286 -13.29 5.16 7.96
C ARG A 286 -12.38 5.81 6.92
N LEU A 287 -11.43 5.05 6.38
CA LEU A 287 -10.53 5.51 5.32
C LEU A 287 -11.20 5.42 3.96
N ASN A 288 -11.83 4.27 3.66
CA ASN A 288 -12.57 4.05 2.43
C ASN A 288 -13.69 3.01 2.65
N LYS A 289 -14.19 2.41 1.56
CA LYS A 289 -15.25 1.38 1.64
C LYS A 289 -14.81 0.11 2.37
N ASN A 290 -13.52 -0.21 2.36
CA ASN A 290 -12.96 -1.50 2.77
C ASN A 290 -12.04 -1.43 3.99
N HIS A 291 -11.57 -0.25 4.40
CA HIS A 291 -10.58 -0.09 5.47
C HIS A 291 -10.95 1.01 6.46
N CYS A 292 -10.55 0.80 7.71
CA CYS A 292 -10.62 1.81 8.75
C CYS A 292 -9.28 1.93 9.50
N PHE A 293 -8.99 3.16 9.91
CA PHE A 293 -7.91 3.48 10.81
C PHE A 293 -8.43 3.39 12.24
N VAL A 294 -7.78 2.59 13.07
CA VAL A 294 -8.21 2.29 14.44
C VAL A 294 -7.18 2.86 15.40
N LYS A 295 -7.66 3.60 16.39
CA LYS A 295 -6.97 3.90 17.63
C LYS A 295 -7.60 3.06 18.73
N SER A 296 -6.80 2.28 19.44
CA SER A 296 -7.22 1.43 20.55
C SER A 296 -6.22 1.55 21.69
N TYR A 297 -6.57 2.34 22.70
CA TYR A 297 -5.72 2.69 23.84
C TYR A 297 -4.36 3.25 23.39
N GLN A 298 -3.30 2.43 23.50
CA GLN A 298 -1.93 2.80 23.15
C GLN A 298 -1.49 2.25 21.79
N ASP A 299 -2.39 1.65 21.04
CA ASP A 299 -2.12 1.13 19.71
C ASP A 299 -2.90 1.89 18.65
N ALA A 300 -2.30 2.03 17.47
CA ALA A 300 -3.01 2.43 16.27
C ALA A 300 -2.60 1.63 15.04
N PHE A 301 -3.56 1.29 14.20
CA PHE A 301 -3.36 0.41 13.05
C PHE A 301 -4.49 0.54 12.04
N ILE A 302 -4.30 0.01 10.83
CA ILE A 302 -5.36 -0.10 9.83
C ILE A 302 -5.89 -1.53 9.85
N LYS A 303 -7.20 -1.69 9.67
CA LYS A 303 -7.82 -3.01 9.49
C LYS A 303 -8.89 -2.96 8.40
N PRO A 304 -9.21 -4.09 7.76
CA PRO A 304 -10.37 -4.17 6.88
C PRO A 304 -11.67 -3.95 7.68
N LEU A 305 -12.64 -3.30 7.04
CA LEU A 305 -14.04 -3.30 7.46
C LEU A 305 -14.54 -4.73 7.31
N THR A 306 -14.69 -5.41 8.43
CA THR A 306 -15.32 -6.73 8.54
C THR A 306 -16.72 -6.54 9.08
N ASP A 307 -17.68 -7.25 8.49
CA ASP A 307 -19.01 -7.34 9.07
C ASP A 307 -18.91 -8.00 10.45
N LYS A 308 -19.75 -7.56 11.38
CA LYS A 308 -19.83 -8.20 12.69
C LYS A 308 -20.26 -9.65 12.48
N ASP A 309 -19.44 -10.58 12.95
CA ASP A 309 -19.82 -11.98 13.00
C ASP A 309 -21.03 -12.11 13.96
N THR A 310 -22.17 -12.51 13.42
CA THR A 310 -23.43 -12.66 14.16
C THR A 310 -23.71 -14.13 14.50
N THR A 311 -22.71 -14.99 14.31
CA THR A 311 -22.87 -16.44 14.52
C THR A 311 -23.33 -16.73 15.95
N GLN A 312 -24.45 -17.47 16.04
CA GLN A 312 -24.95 -18.09 17.25
C GLN A 312 -24.89 -19.60 17.05
N ILE A 313 -24.31 -20.30 18.02
CA ILE A 313 -24.04 -21.74 17.95
C ILE A 313 -24.75 -22.38 19.11
N LEU A 314 -25.65 -23.33 18.82
CA LEU A 314 -26.28 -24.15 19.83
C LEU A 314 -25.25 -25.14 20.38
N ILE A 315 -25.06 -25.14 21.69
CA ILE A 315 -24.13 -26.05 22.37
C ILE A 315 -24.92 -27.21 22.97
N HIS A 316 -24.51 -28.42 22.59
CA HIS A 316 -25.01 -29.67 23.15
C HIS A 316 -23.96 -30.33 24.01
N GLU A 317 -24.39 -31.30 24.82
CA GLU A 317 -23.49 -32.20 25.55
C GLU A 317 -22.51 -32.87 24.56
N GLY A 318 -21.21 -32.83 24.87
CA GLY A 318 -20.12 -33.31 24.03
C GLY A 318 -19.34 -32.19 23.33
N GLU A 319 -18.69 -32.52 22.23
CA GLU A 319 -17.89 -31.58 21.44
C GLU A 319 -18.72 -30.90 20.36
N THR A 320 -18.68 -29.56 20.34
CA THR A 320 -19.26 -28.72 19.29
C THR A 320 -18.13 -28.00 18.54
N ARG A 321 -18.02 -28.24 17.23
CA ARG A 321 -17.04 -27.54 16.39
C ARG A 321 -17.54 -26.15 16.01
N ILE A 322 -16.68 -25.15 16.19
CA ILE A 322 -16.92 -23.75 15.84
C ILE A 322 -16.14 -23.43 14.57
N GLY A 323 -16.77 -23.68 13.42
CA GLY A 323 -16.11 -23.63 12.13
C GLY A 323 -14.85 -24.51 12.11
N ASN A 324 -13.77 -23.98 11.50
CA ASN A 324 -12.46 -24.65 11.45
C ASN A 324 -11.47 -24.13 12.51
N MET A 325 -11.93 -23.33 13.48
CA MET A 325 -11.06 -22.51 14.32
C MET A 325 -11.06 -22.90 15.79
N ALA A 326 -12.14 -23.50 16.30
CA ALA A 326 -12.21 -23.89 17.70
C ALA A 326 -13.15 -25.08 17.95
N ILE A 327 -12.95 -25.74 19.09
CA ILE A 327 -13.83 -26.79 19.61
C ILE A 327 -14.30 -26.33 20.99
N PHE A 328 -15.61 -26.32 21.19
CA PHE A 328 -16.24 -26.10 22.49
C PHE A 328 -16.76 -27.44 23.02
N THR A 329 -16.30 -27.85 24.20
CA THR A 329 -16.71 -29.10 24.84
C THR A 329 -17.59 -28.78 26.04
N LEU A 330 -18.75 -29.42 26.17
CA LEU A 330 -19.66 -29.31 27.31
C LEU A 330 -19.93 -30.69 27.91
N LEU A 331 -19.86 -30.81 29.24
CA LEU A 331 -20.07 -32.05 29.98
C LEU A 331 -20.91 -31.81 31.24
N SER A 332 -21.87 -32.69 31.50
CA SER A 332 -22.82 -32.68 32.62
C SER A 332 -22.41 -33.59 33.79
N LYS A 333 -21.33 -34.36 33.64
CA LYS A 333 -20.81 -35.27 34.67
C LYS A 333 -19.33 -35.02 34.91
N THR A 334 -18.90 -35.19 36.16
CA THR A 334 -17.50 -35.09 36.58
C THR A 334 -16.67 -36.18 35.90
N ILE A 335 -15.68 -35.81 35.09
CA ILE A 335 -14.68 -36.74 34.51
C ILE A 335 -13.40 -36.65 35.36
N ALA A 336 -12.61 -37.72 35.41
CA ALA A 336 -11.39 -37.84 36.21
C ALA A 336 -10.25 -36.84 35.89
N ASN A 337 -10.48 -35.80 35.06
CA ASN A 337 -9.48 -34.82 34.66
C ASN A 337 -10.09 -33.40 34.47
N THR A 338 -10.72 -32.85 35.52
CA THR A 338 -11.45 -31.57 35.46
C THR A 338 -10.57 -30.32 35.46
N GLU A 339 -9.26 -30.42 35.66
CA GLU A 339 -8.36 -29.25 35.80
C GLU A 339 -8.29 -28.37 34.54
N GLU A 340 -8.57 -28.94 33.36
CA GLU A 340 -8.58 -28.20 32.10
C GLU A 340 -9.95 -27.59 31.72
N PHE A 341 -10.98 -27.79 32.55
CA PHE A 341 -12.35 -27.36 32.28
C PHE A 341 -12.80 -26.26 33.24
N THR A 342 -13.57 -25.31 32.72
CA THR A 342 -14.27 -24.31 33.54
C THR A 342 -15.51 -24.94 34.17
N LYS A 343 -15.60 -24.88 35.50
CA LYS A 343 -16.75 -25.37 36.28
C LYS A 343 -17.80 -24.27 36.41
N LEU A 344 -19.05 -24.56 36.01
CA LEU A 344 -20.21 -23.69 36.17
C LEU A 344 -21.26 -24.38 37.03
N CYS A 345 -21.65 -23.74 38.14
CA CYS A 345 -22.76 -24.22 38.97
C CYS A 345 -24.05 -23.49 38.62
N TYR A 346 -25.18 -24.20 38.61
CA TYR A 346 -26.46 -23.66 38.13
C TYR A 346 -27.66 -24.39 38.77
N ASN A 347 -28.74 -23.68 39.09
CA ASN A 347 -29.95 -24.23 39.74
C ASN A 347 -31.15 -24.46 38.80
N LYS A 348 -31.15 -23.93 37.58
CA LYS A 348 -32.26 -24.08 36.61
C LYS A 348 -31.87 -25.00 35.43
N LEU A 349 -32.81 -25.36 34.57
CA LEU A 349 -32.47 -25.97 33.27
C LEU A 349 -32.07 -24.84 32.30
N ALA A 350 -30.76 -24.67 32.06
CA ALA A 350 -30.20 -23.62 31.21
C ALA A 350 -30.28 -23.89 29.69
N PHE A 351 -30.76 -25.08 29.31
CA PHE A 351 -30.66 -25.56 27.94
C PHE A 351 -31.78 -25.01 27.03
N PRO A 352 -31.49 -24.82 25.73
CA PRO A 352 -30.18 -25.03 25.12
C PRO A 352 -29.20 -23.89 25.46
N LEU A 353 -27.92 -24.24 25.57
CA LEU A 353 -26.86 -23.25 25.72
C LEU A 353 -26.51 -22.67 24.36
N ILE A 354 -26.27 -21.37 24.30
CA ILE A 354 -25.96 -20.65 23.07
C ILE A 354 -24.60 -19.98 23.22
N LEU A 355 -23.69 -20.28 22.31
CA LEU A 355 -22.40 -19.60 22.18
C LEU A 355 -22.50 -18.56 21.07
N ARG A 356 -22.27 -17.29 21.41
CA ARG A 356 -22.38 -16.16 20.48
C ARG A 356 -21.33 -15.10 20.76
N HIS A 357 -21.24 -14.10 19.90
CA HIS A 357 -20.53 -12.86 20.23
C HIS A 357 -21.40 -11.90 21.06
N ARG A 358 -20.75 -10.91 21.66
CA ARG A 358 -21.42 -9.89 22.48
C ARG A 358 -22.46 -9.12 21.67
N THR A 359 -23.55 -8.74 22.32
CA THR A 359 -24.61 -7.89 21.78
C THR A 359 -24.72 -6.59 22.58
N GLU A 360 -25.19 -5.52 21.94
CA GLU A 360 -25.47 -4.27 22.66
C GLU A 360 -26.56 -4.53 23.72
N GLY A 361 -26.33 -4.05 24.94
CA GLY A 361 -27.24 -4.26 26.07
C GLY A 361 -26.87 -5.40 27.01
N ASP A 362 -25.96 -6.30 26.65
CA ASP A 362 -25.52 -7.44 27.47
C ASP A 362 -25.23 -7.06 28.94
N GLN A 363 -25.85 -7.78 29.87
CA GLN A 363 -25.75 -7.54 31.32
C GLN A 363 -25.20 -8.77 32.04
N LEU A 364 -24.30 -8.52 32.99
CA LEU A 364 -23.67 -9.49 33.86
C LEU A 364 -24.32 -9.43 35.24
N ALA A 365 -24.54 -10.59 35.86
CA ALA A 365 -25.10 -10.70 37.20
C ALA A 365 -23.99 -10.91 38.25
N TYR A 366 -24.09 -10.21 39.37
CA TYR A 366 -23.23 -10.36 40.53
C TYR A 366 -24.10 -10.46 41.79
N SER A 367 -23.54 -10.98 42.87
CA SER A 367 -24.23 -11.07 44.16
C SER A 367 -24.72 -9.71 44.68
N TYR A 368 -24.06 -8.63 44.26
CA TYR A 368 -24.38 -7.24 44.65
C TYR A 368 -25.19 -6.46 43.59
N GLY A 369 -25.67 -7.11 42.52
CA GLY A 369 -26.48 -6.49 41.47
C GLY A 369 -25.98 -6.77 40.05
N HIS A 370 -26.22 -5.83 39.12
CA HIS A 370 -25.92 -6.04 37.70
C HIS A 370 -24.90 -5.02 37.15
N LYS A 371 -24.06 -5.46 36.20
CA LYS A 371 -23.11 -4.60 35.47
C LYS A 371 -23.21 -4.88 33.99
N LYS A 372 -23.25 -3.85 33.14
CA LYS A 372 -23.19 -4.04 31.68
C LYS A 372 -21.85 -4.67 31.29
N LEU A 373 -21.85 -5.66 30.40
CA LEU A 373 -20.64 -6.28 29.85
C LEU A 373 -19.69 -5.22 29.25
N LYS A 374 -20.27 -4.23 28.55
CA LYS A 374 -19.54 -3.07 28.03
C LYS A 374 -18.70 -2.36 29.10
N LYS A 375 -19.21 -2.20 30.33
CA LYS A 375 -18.50 -1.53 31.43
C LYS A 375 -17.34 -2.38 31.93
N LEU A 376 -17.54 -3.69 32.10
CA LEU A 376 -16.46 -4.62 32.47
C LEU A 376 -15.29 -4.54 31.49
N LEU A 377 -15.56 -4.65 30.20
CA LEU A 377 -14.52 -4.63 29.15
C LEU A 377 -13.81 -3.27 29.04
N ILE A 378 -14.45 -2.16 29.46
CA ILE A 378 -13.81 -0.85 29.55
C ILE A 378 -12.87 -0.80 30.75
N ASP A 379 -13.33 -1.26 31.91
CA ASP A 379 -12.56 -1.27 33.16
C ASP A 379 -11.28 -2.12 33.02
N GLU A 380 -11.40 -3.28 32.37
CA GLU A 380 -10.27 -4.18 32.05
C GLU A 380 -9.44 -3.74 30.84
N LYS A 381 -9.80 -2.61 30.22
CA LYS A 381 -9.11 -2.04 29.06
C LYS A 381 -8.98 -2.99 27.86
N VAL A 382 -9.97 -3.86 27.64
CA VAL A 382 -9.99 -4.79 26.51
C VAL A 382 -10.04 -4.00 25.19
N PRO A 383 -9.14 -4.24 24.21
CA PRO A 383 -9.15 -3.57 22.90
C PRO A 383 -10.43 -3.78 22.10
N MET A 384 -10.92 -2.75 21.40
CA MET A 384 -12.25 -2.81 20.75
C MET A 384 -12.36 -3.87 19.63
N ASP A 385 -11.27 -4.14 18.93
CA ASP A 385 -11.14 -5.19 17.91
C ASP A 385 -11.18 -6.62 18.48
N ILE A 386 -10.86 -6.78 19.77
CA ILE A 386 -10.97 -8.04 20.50
C ILE A 386 -12.37 -8.19 21.07
N ARG A 387 -12.97 -7.10 21.59
CA ARG A 387 -14.27 -7.17 22.26
C ARG A 387 -15.38 -7.79 21.41
N ASP A 388 -15.44 -7.47 20.12
CA ASP A 388 -16.45 -8.00 19.20
C ASP A 388 -16.21 -9.48 18.82
N LYS A 389 -15.02 -10.02 19.11
CA LYS A 389 -14.65 -11.42 18.84
C LYS A 389 -14.73 -12.32 20.07
N LEU A 390 -14.96 -11.77 21.26
CA LEU A 390 -15.08 -12.56 22.47
C LEU A 390 -16.28 -13.50 22.37
N TRP A 391 -16.09 -14.75 22.76
CA TRP A 391 -17.18 -15.69 22.93
C TRP A 391 -17.93 -15.43 24.24
N VAL A 392 -19.26 -15.45 24.15
CA VAL A 392 -20.20 -15.29 25.25
C VAL A 392 -21.11 -16.52 25.25
N LEU A 393 -21.16 -17.21 26.39
CA LEU A 393 -22.06 -18.34 26.59
C LEU A 393 -23.31 -17.83 27.34
N THR A 394 -24.48 -18.06 26.77
CA THR A 394 -25.78 -17.74 27.37
C THR A 394 -26.65 -18.97 27.52
N ASP A 395 -27.62 -18.90 28.43
CA ASP A 395 -28.77 -19.81 28.40
C ASP A 395 -29.82 -19.35 27.38
N HIS A 396 -30.93 -20.10 27.28
CA HIS A 396 -32.05 -19.82 26.39
C HIS A 396 -32.76 -18.49 26.66
N ASP A 397 -32.73 -17.99 27.91
CA ASP A 397 -33.31 -16.70 28.31
C ASP A 397 -32.36 -15.53 28.02
N GLY A 398 -31.15 -15.81 27.52
CA GLY A 398 -30.13 -14.82 27.23
C GLY A 398 -29.31 -14.40 28.46
N THR A 399 -29.44 -15.10 29.59
CA THR A 399 -28.61 -14.86 30.77
C THR A 399 -27.17 -15.24 30.46
N ILE A 400 -26.24 -14.31 30.70
CA ILE A 400 -24.81 -14.57 30.47
C ILE A 400 -24.26 -15.47 31.57
N LEU A 401 -23.73 -16.61 31.14
CA LEU A 401 -23.12 -17.63 32.00
C LEU A 401 -21.59 -17.43 32.06
N TRP A 402 -20.99 -17.07 30.93
CA TRP A 402 -19.54 -16.91 30.79
C TRP A 402 -19.19 -15.94 29.66
N VAL A 403 -18.10 -15.21 29.84
CA VAL A 403 -17.44 -14.41 28.81
C VAL A 403 -15.98 -14.81 28.76
N GLN A 404 -15.50 -15.17 27.57
CA GLN A 404 -14.15 -15.67 27.34
C GLN A 404 -13.08 -14.88 28.09
N ASN A 405 -12.38 -15.54 29.01
CA ASN A 405 -11.29 -15.00 29.84
C ASN A 405 -11.63 -13.81 30.77
N HIS A 406 -12.88 -13.36 30.83
CA HIS A 406 -13.25 -12.11 31.51
C HIS A 406 -14.31 -12.30 32.61
N TYR A 407 -15.21 -13.28 32.47
CA TYR A 407 -16.30 -13.42 33.42
C TYR A 407 -16.86 -14.83 33.48
N LEU A 408 -17.16 -15.30 34.68
CA LEU A 408 -17.92 -16.50 34.96
C LEU A 408 -19.01 -16.13 35.96
N ASN A 409 -20.26 -16.45 35.65
CA ASN A 409 -21.38 -16.07 36.49
C ASN A 409 -21.48 -16.99 37.72
N GLN A 410 -21.32 -16.40 38.90
CA GLN A 410 -21.34 -17.11 40.19
C GLN A 410 -22.71 -17.04 40.89
N THR A 411 -23.70 -16.37 40.30
CA THR A 411 -25.03 -16.14 40.91
C THR A 411 -26.04 -17.24 40.62
N LEU A 412 -25.63 -18.25 39.87
CA LEU A 412 -26.54 -19.16 39.17
C LEU A 412 -26.97 -20.36 40.01
N GLY A 413 -26.37 -20.56 41.19
CA GLY A 413 -26.73 -21.61 42.13
C GLY A 413 -25.62 -22.63 42.41
N GLN A 414 -25.98 -23.77 43.02
CA GLN A 414 -25.07 -24.83 43.47
C GLN A 414 -25.57 -26.27 43.22
N GLU A 415 -26.77 -26.47 42.66
CA GLU A 415 -27.41 -27.79 42.57
C GLU A 415 -26.89 -28.66 41.41
N LEU A 416 -26.69 -28.08 40.23
CA LEU A 416 -26.15 -28.77 39.05
C LEU A 416 -24.79 -28.19 38.68
N THR A 417 -23.90 -29.04 38.17
CA THR A 417 -22.56 -28.63 37.71
C THR A 417 -22.38 -28.99 36.24
N LEU A 418 -21.94 -28.01 35.45
CA LEU A 418 -21.48 -28.18 34.08
C LEU A 418 -19.99 -27.91 34.00
N TYR A 419 -19.29 -28.67 33.15
CA TYR A 419 -17.89 -28.47 32.84
C TYR A 419 -17.78 -28.12 31.36
N PHE A 420 -17.11 -27.01 31.05
CA PHE A 420 -16.91 -26.63 29.65
C PHE A 420 -15.49 -26.15 29.36
N LYS A 421 -15.08 -26.27 28.09
CA LYS A 421 -13.77 -25.83 27.61
C LYS A 421 -13.88 -25.31 26.19
N LEU A 422 -13.25 -24.16 25.92
CA LEU A 422 -13.04 -23.66 24.57
C LEU A 422 -11.57 -23.87 24.19
N LYS A 423 -11.31 -24.69 23.18
CA LYS A 423 -9.96 -24.92 22.64
C LYS A 423 -9.86 -24.37 21.23
N GLU A 424 -9.02 -23.36 21.05
CA GLU A 424 -8.70 -22.84 19.71
C GLU A 424 -7.76 -23.82 18.98
N VAL A 425 -8.15 -24.21 17.77
CA VAL A 425 -7.34 -25.02 16.88
C VAL A 425 -6.37 -24.07 16.18
N ARG A 426 -5.12 -24.03 16.65
CA ARG A 426 -4.06 -23.31 15.92
C ARG A 426 -3.97 -23.90 14.52
N LYS A 427 -4.12 -23.07 13.48
CA LYS A 427 -3.58 -23.42 12.15
C LYS A 427 -2.10 -23.71 12.37
N HIS A 428 -1.66 -24.94 12.09
CA HIS A 428 -0.26 -25.13 11.76
C HIS A 428 0.03 -24.19 10.59
N ALA A 429 1.01 -23.31 10.80
CA ALA A 429 1.44 -22.29 9.87
C ALA A 429 1.92 -22.90 8.55
#